data_AF-A0A1W0CYV9-F1
#
_entry.id   AF-A0A1W0CYV9-F1
#
_cell.length_a   1.000
_cell.length_b   1.000
_cell.length_c   1.000
_cell.angle_alpha   90.00
_cell.angle_beta   90.00
_cell.angle_gamma   90.00
#
_symmetry.space_group_name_H-M   'P 1'
#
loop_
_entity.id
_entity.type
_entity.pdbx_description
1 polymer ?
#
loop_
_entity_poly.entity_id
_entity_poly.type
_entity_poly.pdbx_seq_one_letter_code
_entity_poly.pdbx_strand_id
1 'polypeptide(L)' 'MAFAPWWAAETELRRLDGYLLTVLRMQPSEIDGLEMEDYWGWIEETEREVKRRNETMQSLYGR' A
#
# COMPACT_ATOMS: atom_id res chain seq x y z
N MET A 1 12.72 -18.86 18.62
CA MET A 1 11.89 -17.78 18.05
C MET A 1 12.77 -16.56 17.88
N ALA A 2 13.09 -16.17 16.65
CA ALA A 2 13.79 -14.91 16.41
C ALA A 2 12.74 -13.80 16.48
N PHE A 3 12.85 -12.91 17.48
CA PHE A 3 12.07 -11.67 17.49
C PHE A 3 12.64 -10.78 16.39
N ALA A 4 11.82 -10.44 15.40
CA ALA A 4 12.21 -9.45 14.42
C ALA A 4 12.52 -8.13 15.17
N PRO A 5 13.57 -7.40 14.78
CA PRO A 5 13.86 -6.11 15.39
C PRO A 5 12.67 -5.16 15.20
N TRP A 6 12.40 -4.32 16.20
CA TRP A 6 11.29 -3.36 16.16
C TRP A 6 11.32 -2.41 14.95
N TRP A 7 12.50 -2.15 14.37
CA TRP A 7 12.66 -1.35 13.15
C TRP A 7 12.20 -2.07 11.86
N ALA A 8 12.05 -3.40 11.89
CA ALA A 8 11.52 -4.15 10.75
C ALA A 8 10.06 -3.78 10.47
N ALA A 9 9.27 -3.57 11.53
CA ALA A 9 7.89 -3.10 11.43
C ALA A 9 7.81 -1.65 10.92
N GLU A 10 8.71 -0.75 11.35
CA GLU A 10 8.77 0.62 10.85
C GLU A 10 9.08 0.68 9.34
N THR A 11 9.98 -0.20 8.89
CA THR A 11 10.34 -0.30 7.46
C THR A 11 9.17 -0.79 6.63
N GLU A 12 8.41 -1.74 7.15
CA GLU A 12 7.22 -2.29 6.50
C GLU A 12 6.09 -1.25 6.41
N LEU A 13 5.81 -0.54 7.49
CA LEU A 13 4.82 0.55 7.51
C LEU A 13 5.18 1.66 6.53
N ARG A 14 6.44 2.10 6.49
CA ARG A 14 6.89 3.12 5.52
C ARG A 14 6.71 2.67 4.07
N ARG A 15 6.88 1.37 3.80
CA ARG A 15 6.63 0.81 2.46
C ARG A 15 5.14 0.83 2.13
N LEU A 16 4.28 0.49 3.09
CA LEU A 16 2.83 0.51 2.94
C LEU A 16 2.30 1.93 2.70
N ASP A 17 2.81 2.93 3.42
CA ASP A 17 2.52 4.35 3.17
C ASP A 17 2.87 4.74 1.73
N GLY A 18 4.02 4.27 1.23
CA GLY A 18 4.44 4.47 -0.15
C GLY A 18 3.40 4.01 -1.17
N TYR A 19 2.66 2.93 -0.88
CA TYR A 19 1.57 2.48 -1.75
C TYR A 19 0.35 3.39 -1.67
N LEU A 20 -0.08 3.82 -0.48
CA LEU A 20 -1.19 4.76 -0.30
C LEU A 20 -0.91 6.09 -1.03
N LEU A 21 0.32 6.60 -0.91
CA LEU A 21 0.77 7.83 -1.56
C LEU A 21 0.78 7.73 -3.10
N THR A 22 1.17 6.58 -3.65
CA THR A 22 1.40 6.46 -5.10
C THR A 22 0.23 5.86 -5.86
N VAL A 23 -0.48 4.90 -5.27
CA VAL A 23 -1.57 4.19 -5.90
C VAL A 23 -2.87 4.94 -5.71
N LEU A 24 -3.19 5.29 -4.46
CA LEU A 24 -4.43 6.00 -4.10
C LEU A 24 -4.27 7.52 -4.07
N ARG A 25 -3.03 8.03 -4.19
CA ARG A 25 -2.70 9.46 -4.21
C ARG A 25 -3.14 10.21 -2.94
N MET A 26 -3.19 9.51 -1.81
CA MET A 26 -3.42 10.15 -0.52
C MET A 26 -2.27 11.10 -0.19
N GLN A 27 -2.58 12.17 0.53
CA GLN A 27 -1.58 13.03 1.13
C GLN A 27 -1.05 12.41 2.43
N PRO A 28 0.19 12.73 2.84
CA PRO A 28 0.73 12.25 4.12
C PRO A 28 -0.15 12.56 5.32
N SER A 29 -0.79 13.74 5.35
CA SER A 29 -1.71 14.12 6.44
C SER A 29 -3.01 13.31 6.45
N GLU A 30 -3.44 12.79 5.29
CA GLU A 30 -4.60 11.90 5.22
C GLU A 30 -4.24 10.53 5.78
N ILE A 31 -3.04 10.02 5.50
CA ILE A 31 -2.54 8.75 6.05
C ILE A 31 -2.34 8.85 7.57
N ASP A 32 -1.72 9.94 8.05
CA ASP A 32 -1.50 10.19 9.48
C ASP A 32 -2.82 10.31 10.27
N GLY A 33 -3.89 10.72 9.59
CA GLY A 33 -5.23 10.81 10.18
C GLY A 33 -6.04 9.52 10.16
N LEU A 34 -5.54 8.43 9.57
CA LEU A 34 -6.28 7.16 9.49
C LEU A 34 -6.27 6.43 10.82
N GLU A 35 -7.43 5.92 11.21
CA GLU A 35 -7.49 4.88 12.22
C GLU A 35 -6.84 3.60 11.68
N MET A 36 -6.30 2.77 12.57
CA MET A 36 -5.54 1.58 12.16
C MET A 36 -6.38 0.59 11.36
N GLU A 37 -7.68 0.46 11.65
CA GLU A 37 -8.59 -0.40 10.88
C GLU A 37 -8.76 0.12 9.44
N ASP A 38 -9.00 1.42 9.29
CA ASP A 38 -9.12 2.08 7.99
C ASP A 38 -7.81 1.99 7.20
N TYR A 39 -6.67 2.16 7.88
CA TYR A 39 -5.34 2.02 7.28
C TYR A 39 -5.19 0.66 6.59
N TRP A 40 -5.48 -0.43 7.30
CA TRP A 40 -5.40 -1.78 6.71
C TRP A 40 -6.40 -1.98 5.56
N GLY A 41 -7.62 -1.46 5.69
CA GLY A 41 -8.60 -1.49 4.61
C GLY A 41 -8.11 -0.80 3.33
N TRP A 42 -7.46 0.36 3.47
CA TRP A 42 -6.89 1.09 2.34
C TRP A 42 -5.68 0.40 1.71
N ILE A 43 -4.90 -0.35 2.50
CA ILE A 43 -3.84 -1.21 1.96
C ILE A 43 -4.43 -2.31 1.06
N GLU A 44 -5.51 -2.98 1.48
CA GLU A 44 -6.16 -3.99 0.64
C GLU A 44 -6.70 -3.40 -0.68
N GLU A 45 -7.33 -2.23 -0.62
CA GLU A 45 -7.81 -1.54 -1.82
C GLU A 45 -6.67 -1.13 -2.76
N THR A 46 -5.54 -0.75 -2.17
CA THR A 46 -4.33 -0.45 -2.93
C THR A 46 -3.79 -1.66 -3.67
N GLU A 47 -3.74 -2.83 -3.03
CA GLU A 47 -3.34 -4.08 -3.69
C GLU A 47 -4.28 -4.45 -4.84
N ARG A 48 -5.59 -4.29 -4.65
CA ARG A 48 -6.61 -4.51 -5.69
C ARG A 48 -6.40 -3.59 -6.89
N GLU A 49 -6.08 -2.32 -6.65
CA GLU A 49 -5.82 -1.36 -7.72
C GLU A 49 -4.52 -1.64 -8.47
N VAL A 50 -3.44 -2.03 -7.77
CA VAL A 50 -2.19 -2.46 -8.42
C VAL A 50 -2.44 -3.65 -9.34
N LYS A 51 -3.20 -4.65 -8.86
CA LYS A 51 -3.58 -5.82 -9.67
C LYS A 51 -4.34 -5.41 -10.92
N ARG A 52 -5.35 -4.55 -10.79
CA ARG A 52 -6.15 -4.03 -11.91
C ARG A 52 -5.32 -3.29 -12.94
N ARG A 53 -4.37 -2.45 -12.51
CA ARG A 53 -3.43 -1.74 -13.40
C ARG A 53 -2.55 -2.73 -14.16
N ASN A 54 -2.03 -3.75 -13.49
CA ASN A 54 -1.20 -4.77 -14.12
C ASN A 54 -1.99 -5.59 -15.17
N GLU A 55 -3.22 -6.00 -14.86
CA GLU A 55 -4.10 -6.70 -15.81
C GLU A 55 -4.41 -5.81 -17.03
N THR A 56 -4.67 -4.53 -16.81
CA THR A 56 -4.89 -3.55 -17.87
C THR A 56 -3.65 -3.40 -18.76
N MET A 57 -2.47 -3.26 -18.16
CA MET A 57 -1.21 -3.17 -18.90
C MET A 57 -0.93 -4.44 -19.71
N GLN A 58 -1.14 -5.62 -19.14
CA GLN A 58 -0.98 -6.88 -19.86
C GLN A 58 -1.94 -7.00 -21.04
N SER A 59 -3.19 -6.56 -20.89
CA SER A 59 -4.16 -6.52 -21.99
C SER A 59 -3.74 -5.55 -23.11
N LEU A 60 -3.21 -4.38 -22.76
CA LEU A 60 -2.82 -3.34 -23.72
C LEU A 60 -1.53 -3.67 -24.49
N TYR A 61 -0.54 -4.27 -23.82
CA TYR A 61 0.80 -4.54 -24.39
C TYR A 61 1.04 -6.01 -24.74
N GLY A 62 0.11 -6.91 -24.42
CA GLY A 62 0.19 -8.35 -24.65
C GLY A 62 -0.44 -8.82 -25.96
N ARG A 63 -0.39 -8.02 -27.04
CA ARG A 63 -0.75 -8.46 -28.40
C ARG A 63 0.46 -8.44 -29.32
#